data_AF-A0A4R3ZHU3-F1
#
_entry.id   AF-A0A4R3ZHU3-F1
#
_cell.length_a   1.000
_cell.length_b   1.000
_cell.length_c   1.000
_cell.angle_alpha   90.00
_cell.angle_beta   90.00
_cell.angle_gamma   90.00
#
_symmetry.space_group_name_H-M   'P 1'
#
loop_
_entity.id
_entity.type
_entity.pdbx_description
1 polymer ?
#
loop_
_entity_poly.entity_id
_entity_poly.type
_entity_poly.pdbx_seq_one_letter_code
_entity_poly.pdbx_strand_id
1 'polypeptide(L)' 'MITHPEVRRWASVMLMSALRGEMSQEEILKQVHMICENHGSACLEDLIDEILIEAGRIGAGHSDGSFYQH' A
#
# COMPACT_ATOMS: atom_id res chain seq x y z
N MET A 1 -8.64 -14.68 9.54
CA MET A 1 -8.69 -14.36 8.11
C MET A 1 -8.85 -12.86 8.02
N ILE A 2 -7.88 -12.15 7.43
CA ILE A 2 -8.02 -10.71 7.22
C ILE A 2 -9.16 -10.46 6.22
N THR A 3 -9.92 -9.40 6.45
CA THR A 3 -11.08 -9.05 5.64
C THR A 3 -10.68 -8.08 4.53
N HIS A 4 -11.43 -8.06 3.43
CA HIS A 4 -11.19 -7.15 2.31
C HIS A 4 -11.13 -5.66 2.72
N PRO A 5 -11.94 -5.15 3.68
CA PRO A 5 -11.78 -3.79 4.20
C PRO A 5 -10.45 -3.54 4.92
N GLU A 6 -9.91 -4.55 5.62
CA GLU A 6 -8.64 -4.45 6.33
C GLU A 6 -7.47 -4.44 5.33
N VAL A 7 -7.50 -5.29 4.30
CA VAL A 7 -6.51 -5.29 3.21
C VAL A 7 -6.46 -3.93 2.51
N ARG A 8 -7.62 -3.38 2.14
CA ARG A 8 -7.73 -2.04 1.52
C ARG A 8 -7.16 -0.94 2.40
N ARG A 9 -7.47 -0.95 3.70
CA ARG A 9 -6.92 0.03 4.65
C ARG A 9 -5.40 -0.07 4.71
N TRP A 10 -4.88 -1.28 4.73
CA TRP A 10 -3.45 -1.52 4.81
C TRP A 10 -2.72 -1.06 3.55
N ALA A 11 -3.24 -1.41 2.37
CA ALA A 11 -2.75 -0.95 1.08
C ALA A 11 -2.65 0.59 1.01
N SER A 12 -3.70 1.29 1.45
CA SER A 12 -3.72 2.76 1.49
C SER A 12 -2.65 3.34 2.43
N VAL A 13 -2.50 2.80 3.64
CA VAL A 13 -1.46 3.26 4.59
C VAL A 13 -0.06 3.00 4.05
N MET A 14 0.22 1.79 3.55
CA MET A 14 1.53 1.44 3.02
C MET A 14 1.90 2.31 1.82
N LEU A 15 0.97 2.54 0.89
CA LEU A 15 1.20 3.36 -0.28
C LEU A 15 1.46 4.82 0.09
N MET A 16 0.64 5.40 0.98
CA MET A 16 0.79 6.80 1.40
C MET A 16 2.10 7.03 2.15
N SER A 17 2.47 6.15 3.09
CA SER A 17 3.73 6.28 3.81
C SER A 17 4.96 6.06 2.91
N ALA A 18 4.87 5.14 1.93
CA ALA A 18 5.92 4.98 0.92
C ALA A 18 6.07 6.23 0.04
N LEU A 19 4.96 6.81 -0.43
CA LEU A 19 4.97 8.03 -1.26
C LEU A 19 5.51 9.26 -0.52
N ARG A 20 5.25 9.37 0.80
CA ARG A 20 5.75 10.45 1.65
C ARG A 20 7.21 10.26 2.10
N GLY A 21 7.83 9.13 1.77
CA GLY A 21 9.17 8.80 2.25
C GLY A 21 9.24 8.46 3.74
N GLU A 22 8.10 8.20 4.38
CA GLU A 22 7.99 7.81 5.80
C GLU A 22 8.31 6.33 6.01
N MET A 23 8.35 5.53 4.94
CA MET A 23 8.58 4.09 5.00
C MET A 23 9.77 3.70 4.13
N SER A 24 10.77 3.10 4.76
CA SER A 24 11.93 2.56 4.08
C SER A 24 11.59 1.28 3.31
N GLN A 25 12.43 0.92 2.34
CA GLN A 25 12.31 -0.36 1.63
C GLN A 25 12.35 -1.56 2.59
N GLU A 26 13.15 -1.49 3.66
CA GLU A 26 13.24 -2.55 4.66
C GLU A 26 11.92 -2.73 5.43
N GLU A 27 11.27 -1.62 5.81
CA GLU A 27 9.98 -1.66 6.49
C GLU A 27 8.87 -2.19 5.56
N ILE A 28 8.87 -1.79 4.29
CA ILE A 28 7.96 -2.37 3.28
C ILE A 28 8.12 -3.89 3.24
N LEU A 29 9.36 -4.38 3.13
CA LEU A 29 9.63 -5.82 3.07
C LEU A 29 9.21 -6.56 4.35
N LYS A 30 9.39 -5.95 5.53
CA LYS A 30 8.92 -6.51 6.80
C LYS A 30 7.39 -6.63 6.84
N GLN A 31 6.67 -5.61 6.39
CA GLN A 31 5.20 -5.64 6.32
C GLN A 31 4.72 -6.75 5.37
N VAL A 32 5.32 -6.88 4.19
CA VAL A 32 5.00 -7.93 3.21
C VAL A 32 5.24 -9.33 3.80
N HIS A 33 6.38 -9.55 4.45
CA HIS A 33 6.66 -10.84 5.09
C HIS A 33 5.65 -11.17 6.19
N MET A 34 5.34 -10.21 7.06
CA MET A 34 4.37 -10.39 8.14
C MET A 34 2.97 -10.74 7.60
N ILE A 35 2.56 -10.17 6.47
CA ILE A 35 1.29 -10.49 5.80
C ILE A 35 1.30 -11.94 5.30
N CYS A 36 2.36 -12.31 4.59
CA CYS A 36 2.50 -13.67 4.06
C CYS A 36 2.50 -14.71 5.19
N GLU A 37 3.20 -14.45 6.29
CA GLU A 37 3.27 -15.36 7.44
C GLU A 37 1.90 -15.52 8.14
N ASN A 38 1.17 -14.42 8.33
CA ASN A 38 -0.07 -14.42 9.14
C ASN A 38 -1.34 -14.72 8.33
N HIS A 39 -1.35 -14.44 7.04
CA HIS A 39 -2.55 -14.46 6.20
C HIS A 39 -2.39 -15.28 4.91
N GLY A 40 -1.19 -15.78 4.61
CA GLY A 40 -0.89 -16.56 3.42
C GLY A 40 -0.70 -15.71 2.17
N SER A 41 -0.15 -16.32 1.12
CA SER A 41 0.22 -15.62 -0.13
C SER A 41 -0.97 -15.06 -0.91
N ALA A 42 -2.17 -15.65 -0.79
CA ALA A 42 -3.37 -15.14 -1.45
C ALA A 42 -3.74 -13.72 -0.98
N CYS A 43 -3.51 -13.42 0.30
CA CYS A 43 -3.71 -12.08 0.84
C CYS A 43 -2.75 -11.05 0.23
N LEU A 44 -1.56 -11.47 -0.20
CA LEU A 44 -0.60 -10.57 -0.84
C LEU A 44 -1.08 -10.15 -2.23
N GLU A 45 -1.74 -11.04 -2.98
CA GLU A 45 -2.35 -10.72 -4.27
C GLU A 45 -3.44 -9.65 -4.09
N ASP A 46 -4.35 -9.85 -3.13
CA ASP A 46 -5.40 -8.86 -2.80
C ASP A 46 -4.80 -7.50 -2.37
N LEU A 47 -3.71 -7.52 -1.61
CA LEU A 47 -3.01 -6.31 -1.18
C LEU A 47 -2.40 -5.56 -2.37
N ILE A 48 -1.76 -6.28 -3.29
CA ILE A 48 -1.14 -5.69 -4.49
C ILE A 48 -2.23 -5.05 -5.36
N ASP A 49 -3.36 -5.74 -5.57
CA ASP A 49 -4.48 -5.22 -6.33
C ASP A 49 -5.03 -3.91 -5.73
N GLU A 50 -5.23 -3.87 -4.41
CA GLU A 50 -5.68 -2.65 -3.72
C GLU A 50 -4.63 -1.53 -3.78
N ILE A 51 -3.33 -1.83 -3.71
CA ILE A 51 -2.25 -0.84 -3.89
C ILE A 51 -2.31 -0.25 -5.30
N LEU A 52 -2.50 -1.07 -6.34
CA LEU A 52 -2.60 -0.61 -7.73
C LEU A 52 -3.85 0.24 -7.96
N ILE A 53 -4.99 -0.15 -7.41
CA ILE A 53 -6.24 0.63 -7.46
C ILE A 53 -6.05 1.98 -6.77
N GLU A 54 -5.46 1.99 -5.57
CA GLU A 54 -5.22 3.20 -4.81
C GLU A 54 -4.21 4.12 -5.50
N ALA A 55 -3.13 3.56 -6.05
CA ALA A 55 -2.16 4.30 -6.87
C ALA A 55 -2.83 4.92 -8.11
N GLY A 56 -3.77 4.21 -8.74
CA GLY A 56 -4.58 4.75 -9.84
C GLY A 56 -5.48 5.92 -9.43
N ARG A 57 -6.07 5.88 -8.23
CA ARG A 57 -6.84 7.01 -7.66
C ARG A 57 -5.93 8.22 -7.39
N ILE A 58 -4.73 7.97 -6.88
CA ILE A 58 -3.72 9.00 -6.63
C ILE A 58 -3.16 9.57 -7.94
N GLY A 59 -2.93 8.74 -8.95
CA GLY A 59 -2.29 9.12 -10.22
C GLY A 59 -2.97 10.25 -10.97
N ALA A 60 -4.31 10.35 -10.90
CA ALA A 60 -5.04 11.49 -11.44
C ALA A 60 -4.71 12.81 -10.71
N GLY A 61 -4.37 12.76 -9.41
CA GLY A 61 -3.97 13.91 -8.59
C GLY A 61 -2.46 14.10 -8.40
N HIS A 62 -1.62 13.17 -8.86
CA HIS A 62 -0.16 13.33 -8.88
C HIS A 62 0.35 13.89 -10.21
N SER A 63 -0.43 13.74 -11.29
CA SER A 63 -0.08 14.21 -12.64
C SER A 63 -0.01 15.74 -12.77
N ASP A 64 -0.56 16.48 -11.80
CA ASP A 64 -0.55 17.95 -11.76
C ASP A 64 0.48 18.54 -10.79
N GLY A 65 1.24 17.69 -10.09
CA GLY A 65 2.27 18.11 -9.14
C GLY A 65 1.74 18.64 -7.79
N SER A 66 0.43 18.56 -7.51
CA SER A 66 -0.17 19.11 -6.28
C SER A 66 0.22 18.37 -5.00
N PHE A 67 0.67 17.13 -5.09
CA PHE A 67 1.14 16.35 -3.93
C PHE A 67 2.59 16.67 -3.52
N TYR A 68 3.35 17.40 -4.35
CA TYR A 68 4.66 17.96 -4.00
C TYR A 68 4.49 19.37 -3.41
N GLN A 69 3.92 19.49 -2.22
CA GLN A 69 4.10 20.71 -1.42
C GLN A 69 4.59 20.39 -0.01
N HIS A 70 5.91 20.58 0.13
CA HIS A 70 6.75 20.90 1.29
C HIS A 70 6.45 20.30 2.66
#